data_AF-A0A2H0TM29-F1
#
_entry.id   AF-A0A2H0TM29-F1
#
_cell.length_a   1.000
_cell.length_b   1.000
_cell.length_c   1.000
_cell.angle_alpha   90.00
_cell.angle_beta   90.00
_cell.angle_gamma   90.00
#
_symmetry.space_group_name_H-M   'P 1'
#
loop_
_entity.id
_entity.type
_entity.pdbx_description
1 polymer ?
#
loop_
_entity_poly.entity_id
_entity_poly.type
_entity_poly.pdbx_seq_one_letter_code
_entity_poly.pdbx_strand_id
1 'polypeptide(L)' 'MLRRSLYLRKKNNYMKIKELREKNSGELNRILVEKKEIIRKIRFDIASKQVKNTKDLGKAKKDIARILTIIKES' A
#
# COMPACT_ATOMS: atom_id res chain seq x y z
N MET A 1 15.94 -34.64 0.82
CA MET A 1 16.14 -33.17 0.94
C MET A 1 15.19 -32.44 -0.04
N LEU A 2 13.90 -32.36 0.29
CA LEU A 2 12.86 -31.71 -0.53
C LEU A 2 12.97 -30.19 -0.42
N ARG A 3 13.82 -29.59 -1.26
CA ARG A 3 14.02 -28.14 -1.31
C ARG A 3 12.71 -27.44 -1.72
N ARG A 4 12.27 -26.52 -0.84
CA ARG A 4 11.87 -25.16 -1.25
C ARG A 4 10.49 -24.95 -1.90
N SER A 5 9.58 -25.92 -1.93
CA SER A 5 8.21 -25.67 -2.43
C SER A 5 7.26 -25.05 -1.39
N LEU A 6 7.60 -25.12 -0.10
CA LEU A 6 6.72 -24.74 1.02
C LEU A 6 7.15 -23.49 1.81
N TYR A 7 8.11 -22.70 1.32
CA TYR A 7 8.41 -21.41 1.96
C TYR A 7 7.45 -20.33 1.45
N LEU A 8 6.22 -20.42 1.96
CA LEU A 8 5.30 -19.30 2.15
C LEU A 8 5.16 -18.41 0.91
N ARG A 9 4.22 -18.82 0.04
CA ARG A 9 3.45 -17.93 -0.84
C ARG A 9 2.96 -16.74 -0.01
N LYS A 10 3.81 -15.74 0.13
CA LYS A 10 3.68 -14.62 1.04
C LYS A 10 2.33 -13.97 0.76
N LYS A 11 1.44 -14.02 1.73
CA LYS A 11 0.08 -13.46 1.63
C LYS A 11 0.22 -11.98 1.29
N ASN A 12 -0.01 -11.67 0.02
CA ASN A 12 0.19 -10.35 -0.56
C ASN A 12 -1.02 -9.48 -0.17
N ASN A 13 -0.92 -8.81 0.99
CA ASN A 13 -1.86 -7.76 1.40
C ASN A 13 -1.55 -6.45 0.65
N TYR A 14 -1.88 -6.38 -0.64
CA TYR A 14 -1.83 -5.15 -1.44
C TYR A 14 -3.22 -4.85 -1.99
N MET A 15 -3.56 -3.56 -2.21
CA MET A 15 -4.77 -3.22 -2.94
C MET A 15 -4.74 -3.83 -4.33
N LYS A 16 -5.76 -4.61 -4.69
CA LYS A 16 -5.86 -5.22 -6.00
C LYS A 16 -6.24 -4.16 -7.02
N ILE A 17 -5.61 -4.20 -8.18
CA ILE A 17 -5.85 -3.24 -9.27
C ILE A 17 -7.31 -3.29 -9.75
N LYS A 18 -7.92 -4.49 -9.77
CA LYS A 18 -9.33 -4.67 -10.15
C LYS A 18 -10.27 -3.83 -9.29
N GLU A 19 -10.12 -3.92 -7.97
CA GLU A 19 -10.91 -3.17 -6.98
C GLU A 19 -10.69 -1.65 -7.06
N LEU A 20 -9.51 -1.22 -7.53
CA LEU A 20 -9.21 0.21 -7.73
C LEU A 20 -9.82 0.77 -9.02
N ARG A 21 -9.96 -0.05 -10.08
CA ARG A 21 -10.59 0.39 -11.34
C ARG A 21 -12.10 0.51 -11.24
N GLU A 22 -12.73 -0.25 -10.35
CA GLU A 22 -14.18 -0.19 -10.08
C GLU A 22 -14.58 1.06 -9.28
N LYS A 23 -13.61 1.77 -8.68
CA LYS A 23 -13.85 2.95 -7.85
C LYS A 23 -13.94 4.22 -8.68
N ASN A 24 -14.78 5.15 -8.21
CA ASN A 24 -14.92 6.47 -8.83
C ASN A 24 -13.66 7.34 -8.59
N SER A 25 -13.40 8.28 -9.49
CA SER A 25 -12.26 9.22 -9.42
C SER A 25 -12.24 10.04 -8.12
N GLY A 26 -13.41 10.42 -7.61
CA GLY A 26 -13.56 11.10 -6.32
C GLY A 26 -13.16 10.23 -5.12
N GLU A 27 -13.49 8.94 -5.15
CA GLU A 27 -13.08 8.00 -4.10
C GLU A 27 -11.59 7.69 -4.14
N LEU A 28 -11.03 7.53 -5.35
CA LEU A 28 -9.60 7.33 -5.54
C LEU A 28 -8.78 8.48 -4.94
N ASN A 29 -9.22 9.72 -5.13
CA ASN A 29 -8.60 10.88 -4.52
C ASN A 29 -8.71 10.90 -2.98
N ARG A 30 -9.85 10.50 -2.41
CA ARG A 30 -10.00 10.37 -0.95
C ARG A 30 -9.04 9.33 -0.38
N ILE A 31 -9.00 8.14 -0.97
CA ILE A 31 -8.09 7.06 -0.55
C ILE A 31 -6.62 7.51 -0.69
N LEU A 32 -6.30 8.28 -1.74
CA LEU A 32 -4.96 8.83 -1.93
C LEU A 32 -4.56 9.76 -0.78
N VAL A 33 -5.45 10.65 -0.34
CA VAL A 33 -5.20 11.54 0.81
C VAL A 33 -5.02 10.73 2.09
N GLU A 34 -5.90 9.77 2.37
CA GLU A 34 -5.80 8.90 3.54
C GLU A 34 -4.47 8.15 3.59
N LYS A 35 -4.03 7.58 2.45
CA LYS A 35 -2.76 6.86 2.37
C LYS A 35 -1.55 7.77 2.59
N LYS A 36 -1.61 9.04 2.15
CA LYS A 36 -0.57 10.04 2.43
C LYS A 36 -0.51 10.37 3.93
N GLU A 37 -1.64 10.50 4.60
CA GLU A 37 -1.70 10.73 6.05
C GLU A 37 -1.16 9.53 6.84
N ILE A 38 -1.45 8.29 6.42
CA ILE A 38 -0.85 7.09 7.01
C ILE A 38 0.68 7.12 6.87
N ILE A 39 1.20 7.49 5.70
CA ILE A 39 2.66 7.63 5.52
C ILE A 39 3.23 8.69 6.47
N ARG A 40 2.52 9.81 6.66
CA ARG A 40 2.94 10.86 7.58
C ARG A 40 3.00 10.35 9.02
N LYS A 41 1.98 9.64 9.49
CA LYS A 41 1.97 8.98 10.82
C LYS A 41 3.12 8.01 10.97
N ILE A 42 3.32 7.12 10.00
CA ILE A 42 4.43 6.16 10.04
C ILE A 42 5.79 6.88 10.08
N ARG A 43 5.97 7.98 9.34
CA ARG A 43 7.20 8.78 9.41
C ARG A 43 7.43 9.38 10.79
N PHE A 44 6.38 9.87 11.46
CA PHE A 44 6.48 10.34 12.83
C PHE A 44 6.83 9.21 13.81
N ASP A 45 6.20 8.04 13.65
CA ASP A 45 6.53 6.86 14.47
C ASP A 45 7.99 6.42 14.27
N ILE A 46 8.52 6.53 13.03
CA ILE A 46 9.93 6.25 12.72
C ILE A 46 10.82 7.21 13.51
N ALA A 47 10.49 8.50 13.49
CA ALA A 47 11.25 9.52 14.21
C ALA A 47 11.20 9.31 15.73
N SER A 48 10.08 8.85 16.28
CA SER A 48 9.94 8.53 17.71
C SER A 48 10.57 7.18 18.11
N LYS A 49 11.15 6.44 17.17
CA LYS A 49 11.70 5.07 17.36
C LYS A 49 10.68 4.05 17.87
N GLN A 50 9.37 4.29 17.72
CA GLN A 50 8.30 3.40 18.19
C GLN A 50 7.69 2.53 17.07
N VAL A 51 8.34 2.42 15.91
CA VAL A 51 7.78 1.68 14.76
C VAL A 51 7.73 0.18 15.02
N LYS A 52 6.51 -0.33 15.03
CA LYS A 52 6.23 -1.76 15.07
C LYS A 52 6.38 -2.43 13.69
N ASN A 53 6.03 -1.75 12.60
CA ASN A 53 6.03 -2.32 11.24
C ASN A 53 6.52 -1.37 10.14
N THR A 54 7.80 -1.48 9.78
CA THR A 54 8.41 -0.73 8.66
C THR A 54 7.88 -1.14 7.28
N LYS A 55 7.32 -2.36 7.17
CA LYS A 55 6.77 -2.91 5.91
C LYS A 55 5.56 -2.13 5.41
N ASP A 56 4.78 -1.53 6.30
CA ASP A 56 3.54 -0.84 5.94
C ASP A 56 3.80 0.47 5.20
N LEU A 57 4.93 1.13 5.46
CA LEU A 57 5.39 2.27 4.67
C LEU A 57 5.58 1.90 3.20
N GLY A 58 6.24 0.76 2.94
CA GLY A 58 6.47 0.26 1.59
C GLY A 58 5.17 -0.14 0.88
N LYS A 59 4.22 -0.71 1.61
CA LYS A 59 2.89 -1.05 1.07
C LYS A 59 2.09 0.20 0.71
N ALA A 60 2.00 1.18 1.62
CA ALA A 60 1.28 2.43 1.42
C ALA A 60 1.83 3.20 0.20
N LYS A 61 3.15 3.25 0.02
CA LYS A 61 3.78 3.83 -1.17
C LYS A 61 3.37 3.13 -2.47
N LYS A 62 3.34 1.79 -2.47
CA LYS A 62 2.92 0.99 -3.65
C LYS A 62 1.43 1.19 -3.95
N ASP A 63 0.57 1.27 -2.93
CA ASP A 63 -0.85 1.54 -3.12
C ASP A 63 -1.07 2.92 -3.74
N ILE A 64 -0.39 3.97 -3.24
CA ILE A 64 -0.45 5.32 -3.82
C ILE A 64 0.00 5.31 -5.29
N ALA A 65 1.11 4.64 -5.60
CA ALA A 65 1.61 4.55 -6.97
C ALA A 65 0.56 3.93 -7.91
N ARG A 66 -0.10 2.84 -7.50
CA ARG A 66 -1.17 2.21 -8.29
C ARG A 66 -2.37 3.13 -8.51
N ILE A 67 -2.81 3.83 -7.46
CA ILE A 67 -3.92 4.78 -7.55
C ILE A 67 -3.58 5.91 -8.54
N LEU A 68 -2.37 6.49 -8.44
CA LEU A 68 -1.91 7.52 -9.35
C LEU A 68 -1.82 7.04 -10.80
N THR A 69 -1.37 5.79 -11.02
CA THR A 69 -1.35 5.19 -12.36
C THR A 69 -2.76 5.09 -12.93
N ILE A 70 -3.74 4.60 -12.16
CA ILE A 70 -5.13 4.48 -12.63
C ILE A 70 -5.73 5.86 -12.93
N ILE A 71 -5.51 6.84 -12.06
CA ILE A 71 -5.97 8.23 -12.29
C ILE A 71 -5.39 8.80 -13.59
N LYS A 72 -4.14 8.48 -13.93
CA LYS A 72 -3.47 8.98 -15.14
C LYS A 72 -3.82 8.19 -16.41
N GLU A 73 -4.20 6.92 -16.26
CA GLU A 73 -4.64 6.06 -17.36
C GLU A 73 -6.11 6.33 -17.74
N SER A 74 -6.90 6.86 -16.81
CA SER A 74 -8.31 7.21 -16.98
C SER A 74 -8.52 8.50 -17.79
#